data_AF-A0A067LCJ9-F1
#
_entry.id   AF-A0A067LCJ9-F1
#
_cell.length_a   1.000
_cell.length_b   1.000
_cell.length_c   1.000
_cell.angle_alpha   90.00
_cell.angle_beta   90.00
_cell.angle_gamma   90.00
#
_symmetry.space_group_name_H-M   'P 1'
#
loop_
_entity.id
_entity.type
_entity.pdbx_description
1 polymer ?
#
loop_
_entity_poly.entity_id
_entity_poly.type
_entity_poly.pdbx_seq_one_letter_code
_entity_poly.pdbx_strand_id
1 'polypeptide(L)'
;MNNGRYILQKIRGSAEIHQVVGDTWCRKKSSDLRNYHKSYQRDTWSKLLSCLGQEGLQVNGKVVKPVLKEKFKNFNLMFDEIHRTQSTWVVSDEQLQSELRVSITAVVIPAYRSFLGRFSQYLDPGRQSEKYIKYQAEDIETCLDELFDGNNAAGRRRQ
;
A
#
# COMPACT_ATOMS: atom_id res chain seq x y z
N MET A 1 9.42 3.77 -11.48
CA MET A 1 8.42 3.29 -12.47
C MET A 1 8.03 4.38 -13.48
N ASN A 2 7.80 5.63 -13.06
CA ASN A 2 7.49 6.77 -13.94
C ASN A 2 8.33 6.84 -15.22
N ASN A 3 9.66 6.95 -15.10
CA ASN A 3 10.55 7.08 -16.26
C ASN A 3 10.41 5.89 -17.22
N GLY A 4 10.32 4.67 -16.67
CA GLY A 4 10.17 3.47 -17.50
C GLY A 4 8.83 3.43 -18.23
N ARG A 5 7.74 3.85 -17.57
CA ARG A 5 6.40 3.94 -18.17
C ARG A 5 6.37 5.00 -19.28
N TYR A 6 6.92 6.18 -18.99
CA TYR A 6 7.03 7.29 -19.93
C TYR A 6 7.83 6.90 -21.19
N ILE A 7 9.03 6.35 -21.03
CA ILE A 7 9.88 5.92 -22.15
C ILE A 7 9.14 4.88 -23.00
N LEU A 8 8.51 3.89 -22.37
CA LEU A 8 7.75 2.87 -23.08
C LEU A 8 6.59 3.46 -23.88
N GLN A 9 5.84 4.40 -23.31
CA GLN A 9 4.75 5.10 -24.00
C GLN A 9 5.27 5.93 -25.17
N LYS A 10 6.39 6.65 -24.99
CA LYS A 10 6.99 7.46 -26.07
C LYS A 10 7.49 6.60 -27.23
N ILE A 11 8.12 5.47 -26.94
CA ILE A 11 8.55 4.52 -27.98
C ILE A 11 7.33 3.96 -28.71
N ARG A 12 6.30 3.49 -28.00
CA ARG A 12 5.09 2.92 -28.64
C ARG A 12 4.26 3.95 -29.39
N GLY A 13 4.36 5.23 -29.02
CA GLY A 13 3.64 6.34 -29.66
C GLY A 13 4.29 6.87 -30.94
N SER A 14 5.54 6.50 -31.25
CA SER A 14 6.21 6.86 -32.51
C SER A 14 6.51 5.61 -33.32
N ALA A 15 5.99 5.55 -34.54
CA ALA A 15 6.19 4.41 -35.42
C ALA A 15 7.68 4.23 -35.78
N GLU A 16 8.40 5.33 -36.01
CA GLU A 16 9.81 5.36 -36.38
C GLU A 16 10.68 4.83 -35.25
N ILE A 17 10.47 5.33 -34.02
CA ILE A 17 11.22 4.87 -32.85
C ILE A 17 10.86 3.41 -32.54
N HIS A 18 9.58 3.04 -32.62
CA HIS A 18 9.15 1.67 -32.36
C HIS A 18 9.76 0.68 -33.35
N GLN A 19 9.86 1.04 -34.64
CA GLN A 19 10.47 0.21 -35.67
C GLN A 19 11.96 -0.05 -35.40
N VAL A 20 12.69 0.97 -34.92
CA VAL A 20 14.13 0.84 -34.60
C VAL A 20 14.35 0.05 -33.30
N VAL A 21 13.53 0.28 -32.27
CA VAL A 21 13.67 -0.36 -30.96
C VAL A 21 13.15 -1.80 -30.95
N GLY A 22 12.05 -2.05 -31.66
CA GLY A 22 11.42 -3.35 -31.81
C GLY A 22 10.62 -3.85 -30.61
N ASP A 23 9.70 -4.79 -30.89
CA ASP A 23 8.78 -5.37 -29.92
C ASP A 23 9.48 -6.10 -28.76
N THR A 24 10.60 -6.76 -29.03
CA THR A 24 11.34 -7.54 -28.03
C THR A 24 11.77 -6.66 -26.85
N TRP A 25 12.29 -5.46 -27.15
CA TRP A 25 12.67 -4.51 -26.12
C TRP A 25 11.44 -4.00 -25.36
N CYS A 26 10.36 -3.66 -26.06
CA CYS A 26 9.10 -3.20 -25.47
C CYS A 26 8.49 -4.22 -24.50
N ARG A 27 8.53 -5.51 -24.85
CA ARG A 27 8.06 -6.63 -23.99
C ARG A 27 8.94 -6.81 -22.76
N LYS A 28 10.27 -6.74 -22.93
CA LYS A 28 11.21 -6.78 -21.80
C LYS A 28 10.96 -5.62 -20.85
N LYS A 29 10.87 -4.39 -21.36
CA LYS A 29 10.64 -3.19 -20.54
C LYS A 29 9.31 -3.24 -19.78
N SER A 30 8.26 -3.76 -20.43
CA SER A 30 6.96 -3.99 -19.79
C SER A 30 7.06 -5.00 -18.64
N SER A 31 7.85 -6.06 -18.82
CA SER A 31 8.11 -7.05 -17.77
C SER A 31 8.91 -6.48 -16.60
N ASP A 32 9.92 -5.65 -16.89
CA ASP A 32 10.70 -4.94 -15.87
C ASP A 32 9.80 -4.02 -15.03
N LEU A 33 8.90 -3.27 -15.68
CA LEU A 33 7.94 -2.39 -15.00
C LEU A 33 7.03 -3.18 -14.04
N ARG A 34 6.51 -4.34 -14.48
CA ARG A 34 5.74 -5.24 -13.63
C ARG A 34 6.56 -5.77 -12.45
N ASN A 35 7.84 -6.06 -12.65
CA ASN A 35 8.73 -6.51 -11.59
C ASN A 35 9.01 -5.40 -10.57
N TYR A 36 9.17 -4.15 -11.02
CA TYR A 36 9.28 -3.00 -10.13
C TYR A 36 8.01 -2.79 -9.29
N HIS A 37 6.83 -2.94 -9.89
CA HIS A 37 5.57 -2.90 -9.15
C HIS A 37 5.55 -3.95 -8.04
N LYS A 38 5.79 -5.22 -8.39
CA LYS A 38 5.80 -6.32 -7.42
C LYS A 38 6.83 -6.12 -6.31
N SER A 39 8.03 -5.66 -6.67
CA SER A 39 9.10 -5.41 -5.69
C SER A 39 8.73 -4.27 -4.77
N TYR A 40 8.22 -3.16 -5.30
CA TYR A 40 7.72 -2.04 -4.50
C TYR A 40 6.64 -2.49 -3.50
N GLN A 41 5.65 -3.26 -3.96
CA GLN A 41 4.57 -3.76 -3.10
C GLN A 41 5.13 -4.62 -1.97
N ARG A 42 5.99 -5.58 -2.29
CA ARG A 42 6.62 -6.47 -1.30
C ARG A 42 7.48 -5.68 -0.31
N ASP A 43 8.43 -4.91 -0.83
CA ASP A 43 9.48 -4.30 -0.01
C ASP A 43 8.91 -3.21 0.92
N THR A 44 7.81 -2.56 0.53
CA THR A 44 7.11 -1.58 1.37
C THR A 44 6.13 -2.26 2.33
N TRP A 45 5.25 -3.12 1.83
CA TRP A 45 4.04 -3.51 2.56
C TRP A 45 4.19 -4.84 3.32
N SER A 46 5.18 -5.68 3.02
CA SER A 46 5.32 -6.98 3.67
C SER A 46 5.52 -6.87 5.19
N LYS A 47 6.30 -5.89 5.67
CA LYS A 47 6.51 -5.70 7.11
C LYS A 47 5.24 -5.23 7.81
N LEU A 48 4.50 -4.32 7.21
CA LEU A 48 3.20 -3.87 7.71
C LEU A 48 2.19 -5.04 7.77
N LEU A 49 2.11 -5.85 6.70
CA LEU A 49 1.25 -7.02 6.65
C LEU A 49 1.64 -8.09 7.70
N SER A 50 2.92 -8.22 8.04
CA SER A 50 3.37 -9.13 9.10
C SER A 50 2.82 -8.76 10.49
N CYS A 51 2.52 -7.48 10.73
CA CYS A 51 1.86 -7.03 11.96
C CYS A 51 0.44 -7.61 12.08
N LEU A 52 -0.21 -7.91 10.95
CA LEU A 52 -1.54 -8.51 10.86
C LEU A 52 -1.50 -10.05 10.84
N GLY A 53 -0.32 -10.65 11.01
CA GLY A 53 -0.13 -12.09 11.13
C GLY A 53 -0.48 -12.64 12.51
N GLN A 54 -0.86 -13.92 12.56
CA GLN A 54 -1.24 -14.62 13.80
C GLN A 54 -0.06 -15.17 14.60
N GLU A 55 1.16 -15.07 14.05
CA GLU A 55 2.37 -15.61 14.69
C GLU A 55 2.59 -14.96 16.07
N GLY A 56 2.81 -15.82 17.08
CA GLY A 56 2.99 -15.43 18.49
C GLY A 56 1.74 -14.87 19.18
N LEU A 57 0.61 -14.76 18.47
CA LEU A 57 -0.58 -14.09 18.97
C LEU A 57 -1.46 -14.98 19.86
N GLN A 58 -1.31 -16.30 19.72
CA GLN A 58 -2.05 -17.27 20.50
C GLN A 58 -1.12 -18.31 21.10
N VAL A 59 -1.36 -18.64 22.37
CA VAL A 59 -0.71 -19.74 23.09
C VAL A 59 -1.82 -20.59 23.71
N ASN A 60 -1.86 -21.88 23.39
CA ASN A 60 -2.91 -22.81 23.85
C ASN A 60 -4.34 -22.31 23.57
N GLY A 61 -4.56 -21.74 22.39
CA GLY A 61 -5.87 -21.20 21.97
C GLY A 61 -6.29 -19.89 22.64
N LYS A 62 -5.45 -19.30 23.49
CA LYS A 62 -5.72 -18.03 24.17
C LYS A 62 -4.93 -16.90 23.53
N VAL A 63 -5.58 -15.76 23.30
CA VAL A 63 -4.94 -14.56 22.77
C VAL A 63 -4.01 -13.92 23.81
N VAL A 64 -2.77 -13.66 23.41
CA VAL A 64 -1.78 -12.98 24.22
C VAL A 64 -1.97 -11.46 24.08
N LYS A 65 -2.76 -10.85 24.99
CA LYS A 65 -3.13 -9.42 24.94
C LYS A 65 -1.94 -8.46 24.74
N PRO A 66 -0.78 -8.62 25.41
CA PRO A 66 0.38 -7.74 25.17
C PRO A 66 0.89 -7.78 23.73
N VAL A 67 0.99 -8.97 23.13
CA VAL A 67 1.43 -9.16 21.74
C VAL A 67 0.41 -8.57 20.77
N LEU A 68 -0.89 -8.72 21.05
CA LEU A 68 -1.94 -8.10 20.25
C LEU A 68 -1.83 -6.57 20.25
N LYS A 69 -1.66 -5.97 21.43
CA LYS A 69 -1.48 -4.52 21.59
C LYS A 69 -0.24 -4.02 20.85
N GLU A 70 0.85 -4.77 20.90
CA GLU A 70 2.09 -4.45 20.18
C GLU A 70 1.91 -4.52 18.66
N LYS A 71 1.21 -5.54 18.14
CA LYS A 71 0.90 -5.67 16.71
C LYS A 71 0.10 -4.48 16.18
N PHE A 72 -0.95 -4.05 16.88
CA PHE A 72 -1.71 -2.85 16.51
C PHE A 72 -0.85 -1.58 16.55
N LYS A 73 -0.03 -1.42 17.59
CA LYS A 73 0.88 -0.26 17.70
C LYS A 73 1.88 -0.22 16.54
N ASN A 74 2.50 -1.35 16.22
CA ASN A 74 3.46 -1.47 15.13
C ASN A 74 2.81 -1.24 13.77
N PHE A 75 1.59 -1.77 13.56
CA PHE A 75 0.79 -1.48 12.37
C PHE A 75 0.57 0.03 12.21
N ASN A 76 0.08 0.71 13.25
CA ASN A 76 -0.19 2.15 13.20
C ASN A 76 1.07 2.95 12.86
N LEU A 77 2.18 2.66 13.53
CA LEU A 77 3.46 3.34 13.28
C LEU A 77 3.96 3.15 11.85
N MET A 78 3.94 1.91 11.34
CA MET A 78 4.38 1.63 9.97
C MET A 78 3.44 2.24 8.94
N PHE A 79 2.13 2.18 9.17
CA PHE A 79 1.15 2.76 8.27
C PHE A 79 1.29 4.29 8.19
N ASP A 80 1.42 4.96 9.34
CA ASP A 80 1.70 6.40 9.43
C ASP A 80 2.97 6.78 8.66
N GLU A 81 4.05 6.03 8.85
CA GLU A 81 5.32 6.30 8.18
C GLU A 81 5.24 6.11 6.66
N ILE A 82 4.63 5.01 6.22
CA ILE A 82 4.42 4.70 4.80
C ILE A 82 3.56 5.80 4.17
N HIS A 83 2.39 6.09 4.75
CA HIS A 83 1.48 7.11 4.24
C HIS A 83 2.17 8.49 4.18
N ARG A 84 2.75 8.95 5.28
CA ARG A 84 3.49 10.23 5.32
C ARG A 84 4.55 10.32 4.24
N THR A 85 5.29 9.25 4.00
CA THR A 85 6.38 9.24 3.01
C THR A 85 5.83 9.20 1.59
N GLN A 86 4.89 8.30 1.31
CA GLN A 86 4.45 8.00 -0.05
C GLN A 86 3.40 8.98 -0.58
N SER A 87 2.69 9.69 0.29
CA SER A 87 1.85 10.83 -0.14
C SER A 87 2.69 11.98 -0.69
N THR A 88 4.00 12.04 -0.41
CA THR A 88 4.91 13.02 -1.04
C THR A 88 5.38 12.59 -2.44
N TRP A 89 5.29 11.30 -2.77
CA TRP A 89 5.72 10.80 -4.06
C TRP A 89 4.70 11.18 -5.13
N VAL A 90 5.14 11.24 -6.39
CA VAL A 90 4.28 11.53 -7.53
C VAL A 90 4.38 10.40 -8.54
N VAL A 91 3.24 9.85 -8.96
CA VAL A 91 3.13 8.94 -10.11
C VAL A 91 2.34 9.64 -11.20
N SER A 92 3.02 10.04 -12.28
CA SER A 92 2.44 10.93 -13.30
C SER A 92 1.47 10.24 -14.27
N ASP A 93 1.58 8.92 -14.45
CA ASP A 93 0.67 8.14 -15.30
C ASP A 93 -0.51 7.69 -14.44
N GLU A 94 -1.71 8.23 -14.69
CA GLU A 94 -2.91 7.97 -13.87
C GLU A 94 -3.27 6.49 -13.82
N GLN A 95 -3.11 5.76 -14.94
CA GLN A 95 -3.35 4.33 -14.99
C GLN A 95 -2.38 3.57 -14.08
N LEU A 96 -1.08 3.88 -14.14
CA LEU A 96 -0.07 3.29 -13.25
C LEU A 96 -0.33 3.62 -11.77
N GLN A 97 -0.74 4.87 -11.50
CA GLN A 97 -1.08 5.31 -10.15
C GLN A 97 -2.26 4.50 -9.59
N SER A 98 -3.33 4.37 -10.37
CA SER A 98 -4.50 3.57 -10.04
C SER A 98 -4.15 2.09 -9.82
N GLU A 99 -3.37 1.49 -10.73
CA GLU A 99 -2.90 0.11 -10.61
C GLU A 99 -2.11 -0.13 -9.31
N LEU A 100 -1.25 0.83 -8.93
CA LEU A 100 -0.51 0.77 -7.67
C LEU A 100 -1.46 0.82 -6.46
N ARG A 101 -2.35 1.82 -6.39
CA ARG A 101 -3.31 1.97 -5.29
C ARG A 101 -4.19 0.72 -5.14
N VAL A 102 -4.83 0.28 -6.22
CA VAL A 102 -5.69 -0.91 -6.24
C VAL A 102 -4.93 -2.15 -5.75
N SER A 103 -3.70 -2.36 -6.22
CA SER A 103 -2.90 -3.54 -5.81
C SER A 103 -2.56 -3.55 -4.31
N ILE A 104 -2.36 -2.37 -3.70
CA ILE A 104 -2.08 -2.24 -2.27
C ILE A 104 -3.37 -2.45 -1.48
N THR A 105 -4.45 -1.77 -1.86
CA THR A 105 -5.78 -1.90 -1.23
C THR A 105 -6.24 -3.35 -1.22
N ALA A 106 -6.06 -4.07 -2.34
CA ALA A 106 -6.43 -5.47 -2.48
C ALA A 106 -5.71 -6.43 -1.52
N VAL A 107 -4.57 -6.03 -0.93
CA VAL A 107 -3.84 -6.86 0.06
C VAL A 107 -3.97 -6.33 1.48
N VAL A 108 -3.93 -5.02 1.69
CA VAL A 108 -3.94 -4.41 3.02
C VAL A 108 -5.33 -4.49 3.64
N ILE A 109 -6.37 -4.16 2.88
CA ILE A 109 -7.73 -4.06 3.42
C ILE A 109 -8.29 -5.41 3.87
N PRO A 110 -8.23 -6.48 3.06
CA PRO A 110 -8.73 -7.78 3.51
C PRO A 110 -7.96 -8.30 4.74
N ALA A 111 -6.64 -8.09 4.79
CA ALA A 111 -5.82 -8.48 5.92
C ALA A 111 -6.20 -7.70 7.19
N TYR A 112 -6.38 -6.38 7.09
CA TYR A 112 -6.73 -5.53 8.22
C TYR A 112 -8.14 -5.82 8.73
N ARG A 113 -9.14 -5.90 7.84
CA ARG A 113 -10.52 -6.26 8.20
C ARG A 113 -10.57 -7.62 8.91
N SER A 114 -9.85 -8.61 8.40
CA SER A 114 -9.78 -9.95 9.01
C SER A 114 -9.15 -9.92 10.41
N PHE A 115 -8.03 -9.21 10.55
CA PHE A 115 -7.34 -9.07 11.83
C PHE A 115 -8.19 -8.31 12.86
N LEU A 116 -8.75 -7.17 12.46
CA LEU A 116 -9.60 -6.34 13.32
C LEU A 116 -10.83 -7.11 13.77
N GLY A 117 -11.58 -7.73 12.85
CA GLY A 117 -12.80 -8.48 13.17
C GLY A 117 -12.54 -9.68 14.09
N ARG A 118 -11.37 -10.31 13.98
CA ARG A 118 -11.00 -11.45 14.84
C ARG A 118 -10.57 -11.02 16.24
N PHE A 119 -9.81 -9.93 16.35
CA PHE A 119 -9.06 -9.62 17.55
C PHE A 119 -9.54 -8.39 18.34
N SER A 120 -10.40 -7.53 17.77
CA SER A 120 -10.88 -6.32 18.45
C SER A 120 -11.56 -6.61 19.79
N GLN A 121 -12.33 -7.69 19.88
CA GLN A 121 -13.04 -8.12 21.10
C GLN A 121 -12.10 -8.45 22.29
N TYR A 122 -10.82 -8.71 22.05
CA TYR A 122 -9.85 -9.01 23.11
C TYR A 122 -9.21 -7.75 23.70
N LEU A 123 -9.49 -6.58 23.12
CA LEU A 123 -9.14 -5.29 23.68
C LEU A 123 -10.23 -4.85 24.65
N ASP A 124 -9.83 -4.29 25.79
CA ASP A 124 -10.75 -3.90 26.83
C ASP A 124 -11.66 -2.75 26.30
N PRO A 125 -13.01 -2.89 26.34
CA PRO A 125 -13.93 -1.90 25.78
C PRO A 125 -13.78 -0.51 26.42
N GLY A 126 -13.95 0.54 25.61
CA GLY A 126 -13.89 1.95 26.04
C GLY A 126 -12.63 2.67 25.59
N ARG A 127 -12.27 3.78 26.25
CA ARG A 127 -11.14 4.66 25.85
C ARG A 127 -9.79 3.96 25.66
N GLN A 128 -9.59 2.76 26.18
CA GLN A 128 -8.35 2.00 25.99
C GLN A 128 -8.27 1.28 24.65
N SER A 129 -9.38 0.90 24.00
CA SER A 129 -9.36 0.26 22.69
C SER A 129 -8.98 1.25 21.58
N GLU A 130 -9.46 2.50 21.67
CA GLU A 130 -9.12 3.62 20.78
C GLU A 130 -7.62 3.93 20.76
N LYS A 131 -6.89 3.61 21.84
CA LYS A 131 -5.42 3.75 21.89
C LYS A 131 -4.69 2.80 20.92
N TYR A 132 -5.31 1.67 20.57
CA TYR A 132 -4.68 0.64 19.72
C TYR A 132 -5.33 0.57 18.33
N ILE A 133 -6.66 0.65 18.25
CA ILE A 133 -7.39 0.69 16.98
C ILE A 133 -7.49 2.16 16.56
N LYS A 134 -6.46 2.65 15.86
CA LYS A 134 -6.38 4.03 15.36
C LYS A 134 -7.25 4.25 14.11
N TYR A 135 -7.44 3.20 13.31
CA TYR A 135 -8.11 3.27 12.01
C TYR A 135 -9.25 2.27 11.91
N GLN A 136 -10.34 2.67 11.28
CA GLN A 136 -11.25 1.74 10.61
C GLN A 136 -10.68 1.34 9.24
N ALA A 137 -11.24 0.29 8.64
CA ALA A 137 -10.79 -0.16 7.32
C ALA A 137 -11.01 0.94 6.25
N GLU A 138 -12.10 1.68 6.37
CA GLU A 138 -12.49 2.77 5.49
C GLU A 138 -11.52 3.98 5.61
N ASP A 139 -10.97 4.23 6.80
CA ASP A 139 -9.95 5.27 7.00
C ASP A 139 -8.64 4.90 6.27
N ILE A 140 -8.27 3.61 6.32
CA ILE A 140 -7.10 3.09 5.61
C ILE A 140 -7.31 3.18 4.10
N GLU A 141 -8.48 2.76 3.60
CA GLU A 141 -8.84 2.88 2.17
C GLU A 141 -8.68 4.33 1.69
N THR A 142 -9.23 5.29 2.44
CA THR A 142 -9.12 6.73 2.12
C THR A 142 -7.66 7.19 2.06
N CYS A 143 -6.83 6.78 3.02
CA CYS A 143 -5.41 7.12 3.03
C CYS A 143 -4.64 6.48 1.85
N LEU A 144 -5.00 5.26 1.45
CA LEU A 144 -4.40 4.58 0.30
C LEU A 144 -4.78 5.28 -1.01
N ASP A 145 -6.00 5.79 -1.10
CA ASP A 145 -6.48 6.56 -2.25
C ASP A 145 -5.80 7.92 -2.40
N GLU A 146 -5.16 8.46 -1.36
CA GLU A 146 -4.39 9.70 -1.40
C GLU A 146 -2.91 9.49 -1.82
N LEU A 147 -2.43 8.24 -1.86
CA LEU A 147 -1.01 7.96 -2.12
C LEU A 147 -0.59 8.40 -3.52
N PHE A 148 0.62 8.92 -3.65
CA PHE A 148 1.24 9.30 -4.94
C PHE A 148 0.66 10.54 -5.64
N ASP A 149 -0.20 11.34 -4.99
CA ASP A 149 -0.65 12.63 -5.54
C ASP A 149 0.38 13.76 -5.35
N GLY A 150 1.43 13.50 -4.57
CA GLY A 150 2.33 14.52 -4.07
C GLY A 150 1.65 15.45 -3.05
N ASN A 151 2.39 16.46 -2.57
CA ASN A 151 1.87 17.45 -1.63
C ASN A 151 0.73 18.35 -2.18
N ASN A 152 0.27 18.12 -3.42
CA ASN A 152 -0.82 18.87 -4.05
C ASN A 152 -2.23 18.44 -3.60
N ALA A 153 -2.36 17.35 -2.83
CA ALA A 153 -3.65 16.95 -2.25
C ALA A 153 -4.26 18.06 -1.35
N ALA A 154 -3.43 18.87 -0.70
CA ALA A 154 -3.89 20.03 0.10
C ALA A 154 -4.45 21.18 -0.77
N GLY A 155 -4.12 21.24 -2.06
CA GLY A 155 -4.60 22.26 -2.99
C GLY A 155 -5.92 21.91 -3.68
N ARG A 156 -6.21 20.61 -3.88
CA ARG A 156 -7.46 20.16 -4.55
C ARG A 156 -8.71 20.21 -3.68
N ARG A 157 -8.59 20.21 -2.35
CA ARG A 157 -9.73 20.35 -1.41
C ARG A 157 -10.24 21.80 -1.24
N ARG A 158 -9.69 22.77 -1.97
CA ARG A 158 -9.97 24.21 -1.81
C ARG A 158 -10.62 24.87 -3.05
N GLN A 159 -11.18 24.10 -3.98
CA GLN A 159 -11.97 24.62 -5.10
C GLN A 159 -13.36 24.01 -5.12
#